data_AF-A0AA86MZE3-F1
#
_entry.id   AF-A0AA86MZE3-F1
#
_cell.length_a   1.000
_cell.length_b   1.000
_cell.length_c   1.000
_cell.angle_alpha   90.00
_cell.angle_beta   90.00
_cell.angle_gamma   90.00
#
_symmetry.space_group_name_H-M   'P 1'
#
loop_
_entity.id
_entity.type
_entity.pdbx_description
1 polymer ?
#
loop_
_entity_poly.entity_id
_entity_poly.type
_entity_poly.pdbx_seq_one_letter_code
_entity_poly.pdbx_strand_id
1 'polypeptide(L)' 'MVVLIEPQDEGQLAVVRSLLDANDILYYVKNEWFGSLYPGFPLPFNQRVVMVLEADYVRAEILLRGLRDDGVPPAAS' A
#
# COMPACT_ATOMS: atom_id res chain seq x y z
N MET A 1 -3.84 2.53 -15.05
CA MET A 1 -3.52 2.34 -13.61
C MET A 1 -2.68 1.09 -13.48
N VAL A 2 -1.67 1.12 -12.63
CA VAL A 2 -0.73 0.01 -12.38
C VAL A 2 -0.72 -0.35 -10.90
N VAL A 3 -0.39 -1.60 -10.58
CA VAL A 3 -0.33 -2.09 -9.20
C VAL A 3 0.87 -1.47 -8.49
N LEU A 4 0.64 -0.88 -7.32
CA LEU A 4 1.69 -0.31 -6.47
C LEU A 4 2.09 -1.28 -5.36
N ILE A 5 1.10 -1.79 -4.60
CA ILE A 5 1.33 -2.67 -3.45
C ILE A 5 0.08 -3.46 -3.10
N GLU A 6 0.27 -4.67 -2.57
CA GLU A 6 -0.74 -5.48 -1.91
C GLU A 6 -0.55 -5.35 -0.37
N PRO A 7 -1.31 -4.50 0.32
CA PRO A 7 -1.19 -4.36 1.77
C PRO A 7 -1.62 -5.64 2.51
N GLN A 8 -0.82 -6.04 3.49
CA GLN A 8 -1.00 -7.24 4.31
C GLN A 8 -2.14 -7.11 5.32
N ASP A 9 -2.37 -5.89 5.82
CA ASP A 9 -3.40 -5.57 6.81
C ASP A 9 -3.97 -4.15 6.62
N GLU A 10 -4.98 -3.82 7.42
CA GLU A 10 -5.66 -2.53 7.37
C GLU A 10 -4.80 -1.36 7.87
N GLY A 11 -3.87 -1.62 8.79
CA GLY A 11 -2.90 -0.64 9.25
C GLY A 11 -1.93 -0.25 8.14
N GLN A 12 -1.35 -1.23 7.45
CA GLN A 12 -0.49 -0.98 6.29
C GLN A 12 -1.24 -0.25 5.18
N LEU A 13 -2.50 -0.62 4.90
CA LEU A 13 -3.34 0.09 3.95
C LEU A 13 -3.55 1.55 4.36
N ALA A 14 -3.86 1.82 5.63
CA ALA A 14 -4.08 3.18 6.13
C ALA A 14 -2.83 4.06 6.01
N VAL A 15 -1.64 3.50 6.29
CA VAL A 15 -0.36 4.19 6.11
C VAL A 15 -0.10 4.48 4.63
N VAL A 16 -0.32 3.52 3.74
CA VAL A 16 -0.15 3.71 2.29
C VAL A 16 -1.09 4.80 1.77
N ARG A 17 -2.36 4.80 2.17
CA ARG A 17 -3.33 5.86 1.80
C ARG A 17 -2.84 7.22 2.26
N SER A 18 -2.47 7.34 3.53
CA SER A 18 -2.00 8.60 4.12
C SER A 18 -0.79 9.16 3.38
N LEU A 19 0.14 8.29 2.97
CA LEU A 19 1.33 8.68 2.21
C LEU A 19 0.98 9.21 0.81
N LEU A 20 0.05 8.55 0.11
CA LEU A 20 -0.38 8.96 -1.22
C LEU A 20 -1.22 10.24 -1.16
N ASP A 21 -2.14 10.34 -0.19
CA ASP A 21 -2.96 11.53 0.06
C ASP A 21 -2.07 12.74 0.39
N ALA A 22 -1.05 12.58 1.24
CA ALA A 22 -0.12 13.66 1.60
C ALA A 22 0.77 14.13 0.42
N ASN A 23 0.88 13.33 -0.64
CA ASN A 23 1.71 13.64 -1.80
C ASN A 23 0.90 14.01 -3.06
N ASP A 24 -0.42 14.13 -2.94
CA ASP A 24 -1.36 14.41 -4.03
C ASP A 24 -1.24 13.35 -5.16
N ILE A 25 -1.14 12.08 -4.77
CA ILE A 25 -1.06 10.96 -5.71
C ILE A 25 -2.43 10.28 -5.77
N LEU A 26 -3.07 10.32 -6.94
CA LEU A 26 -4.33 9.64 -7.16
C LEU A 26 -4.14 8.12 -7.12
N TYR A 27 -4.94 7.45 -6.30
CA TYR A 27 -4.93 5.99 -6.15
C TYR A 27 -6.32 5.39 -6.17
N TYR A 28 -6.36 4.09 -6.43
CA TYR A 28 -7.54 3.25 -6.37
C TYR A 28 -7.25 2.00 -5.54
N VAL A 29 -8.16 1.64 -4.64
CA VAL A 29 -8.05 0.42 -3.85
C VAL A 29 -9.02 -0.63 -4.38
N LYS A 30 -8.50 -1.65 -5.04
CA LYS A 30 -9.28 -2.82 -5.45
C LYS A 30 -9.62 -3.65 -4.20
N ASN A 31 -10.84 -4.18 -4.14
CA ASN A 31 -11.35 -5.01 -3.04
C ASN A 31 -11.38 -4.33 -1.65
N GLU A 32 -11.51 -2.99 -1.61
CA GLU A 32 -11.52 -2.18 -0.37
C GLU A 32 -12.41 -2.76 0.75
N TRP A 33 -13.62 -3.18 0.40
CA TRP A 33 -14.64 -3.65 1.33
C TRP A 33 -14.51 -5.14 1.74
N PHE A 34 -13.63 -5.91 1.09
CA PHE A 34 -13.63 -7.38 1.17
C PHE A 34 -12.98 -7.97 2.44
N GLY A 35 -12.45 -7.14 3.34
CA GLY A 35 -11.83 -7.58 4.61
C GLY A 35 -12.61 -7.25 5.88
N SER A 36 -13.76 -6.56 5.78
CA SER A 36 -14.45 -6.00 6.96
C SER A 36 -15.48 -6.93 7.62
N LEU A 37 -15.83 -8.07 6.99
CA LEU A 37 -17.01 -8.85 7.37
C LEU A 37 -16.74 -10.20 8.05
N TYR A 38 -15.51 -10.69 8.19
CA TYR A 38 -15.25 -11.89 8.99
C TYR A 38 -13.81 -11.89 9.56
N PRO A 39 -13.63 -11.88 10.89
CA PRO A 39 -12.35 -12.20 11.48
C PRO A 39 -12.03 -13.68 11.20
N GLY A 40 -10.98 -13.95 10.42
CA GLY A 40 -10.29 -15.25 10.46
C GLY A 40 -10.26 -16.09 9.19
N PHE A 41 -10.74 -15.63 8.03
CA PHE A 41 -10.54 -16.39 6.78
C PHE A 41 -9.94 -15.53 5.65
N PRO A 42 -8.60 -15.43 5.56
CA PRO A 42 -7.96 -14.86 4.39
C PRO A 42 -8.22 -15.77 3.18
N LEU A 43 -9.16 -15.38 2.32
CA LEU A 43 -9.32 -16.05 1.03
C LEU A 43 -8.12 -15.68 0.15
N PRO A 44 -7.35 -16.66 -0.36
CA PRO A 44 -6.05 -16.42 -1.01
C PRO A 44 -6.14 -15.60 -2.31
N PHE A 45 -7.33 -15.37 -2.85
CA PHE A 45 -7.55 -14.68 -4.12
C PHE A 45 -8.13 -13.27 -3.99
N ASN A 46 -8.43 -12.79 -2.78
CA ASN A 46 -9.13 -11.51 -2.56
C ASN A 46 -8.31 -10.53 -1.72
N GLN A 47 -7.03 -10.39 -2.06
CA GLN A 47 -6.18 -9.37 -1.45
C GLN A 47 -6.62 -7.97 -1.92
N ARG A 48 -6.47 -6.99 -1.02
CA ARG A 48 -6.64 -5.58 -1.37
C ARG A 48 -5.41 -5.16 -2.18
N VAL A 49 -5.64 -4.39 -3.24
CA VAL A 49 -4.56 -3.95 -4.13
C VAL A 49 -4.64 -2.45 -4.30
N VAL A 50 -3.58 -1.74 -3.94
CA VAL A 50 -3.47 -0.30 -4.19
C VAL A 50 -2.87 -0.11 -5.58
N MET A 51 -3.56 0.68 -6.40
CA MET A 51 -3.19 0.99 -7.76
C MET A 51 -3.04 2.50 -7.93
N VAL A 52 -2.11 2.93 -8.78
CA VAL A 52 -1.86 4.36 -9.10
C VAL A 52 -1.85 4.58 -10.61
N LEU A 53 -1.85 5.85 -11.03
CA LEU A 53 -1.58 6.17 -12.44
C LEU A 53 -0.14 5.80 -12.80
N GLU A 54 0.08 5.35 -14.04
CA GLU A 54 1.40 4.92 -14.50
C GLU A 54 2.44 6.06 -14.44
N ALA A 55 1.99 7.29 -14.67
CA ALA A 55 2.80 8.50 -14.54
C ALA A 55 3.32 8.73 -13.10
N ASP A 56 2.56 8.30 -12.08
CA ASP A 56 2.89 8.50 -10.67
C ASP A 56 3.57 7.28 -10.04
N TYR A 57 3.64 6.16 -10.76
CA TYR A 57 4.14 4.89 -10.23
C TYR A 57 5.55 5.02 -9.62
N VAL A 58 6.50 5.58 -10.38
CA VAL A 58 7.89 5.74 -9.93
C VAL A 58 7.98 6.59 -8.68
N ARG A 59 7.21 7.69 -8.61
CA ARG A 59 7.17 8.58 -7.45
C ARG A 59 6.58 7.88 -6.23
N ALA A 60 5.45 7.20 -6.41
CA ALA A 60 4.79 6.44 -5.35
C ALA A 60 5.67 5.30 -4.82
N GLU A 61 6.39 4.60 -5.70
CA GLU A 61 7.31 3.53 -5.32
C GLU A 61 8.47 4.03 -4.46
N ILE A 62 9.07 5.18 -4.81
CA ILE A 62 10.16 5.79 -4.02
C ILE A 62 9.66 6.16 -2.63
N LEU A 63 8.49 6.78 -2.52
CA LEU A 63 7.89 7.16 -1.24
C LEU A 63 7.64 5.93 -0.36
N LEU A 64 7.12 4.85 -0.94
CA LEU A 64 6.88 3.60 -0.21
C LEU A 64 8.18 2.92 0.26
N ARG A 65 9.25 3.00 -0.51
CA ARG A 65 10.56 2.47 -0.11
C ARG A 65 11.13 3.26 1.06
N GLY A 66 11.09 4.59 1.01
CA GLY A 66 11.51 5.46 2.12
C GLY A 66 10.77 5.15 3.43
N LEU A 67 9.46 4.97 3.36
CA LEU A 67 8.64 4.58 4.52
C LEU A 67 9.08 3.23 5.15
N ARG A 68 9.57 2.29 4.36
CA ARG A 68 10.04 0.97 4.84
C ARG A 68 11.44 1.07 5.45
N ASP A 69 12.29 1.91 4.88
CA ASP A 69 13.68 2.08 5.31
C ASP A 69 13.79 2.93 6.59
N ASP A 70 12.85 3.84 6.85
CA ASP A 70 12.77 4.63 8.09
C ASP A 70 12.44 3.78 9.36
N GLY A 71 12.25 2.45 9.20
CA GLY A 71 11.97 1.51 10.28
C GLY A 71 13.15 0.66 10.78
N VAL A 72 14.31 0.65 10.10
CA VAL A 72 15.49 -0.14 10.52
C VAL A 72 16.77 0.62 10.18
N PRO A 73 17.60 1.04 11.17
CA PRO A 73 18.93 1.57 10.84
C PRO A 73 19.74 0.48 10.14
N PRO A 74 20.48 0.78 9.06
CA PRO A 74 21.37 -0.18 8.44
C PRO A 74 22.34 -0.68 9.51
N ALA A 75 22.31 -1.98 9.79
CA ALA A 75 23.28 -2.59 10.68
C ALA A 75 24.68 -2.28 10.13
N ALA A 76 25.41 -1.45 10.86
CA ALA A 76 26.80 -1.15 10.57
C ALA A 76 27.56 -2.47 10.45
N SER A 77 28.13 -2.70 9.26
CA SER A 77 29.14 -3.73 9.03
C SER A 77 30.52 -3.15 9.25
#